data_AF-A0AAD5JL42-F1
#
_entry.id   AF-A0AAD5JL42-F1
#
_cell.length_a   1.000
_cell.length_b   1.000
_cell.length_c   1.000
_cell.angle_alpha   90.00
_cell.angle_beta   90.00
_cell.angle_gamma   90.00
#
_symmetry.space_group_name_H-M   'P 1'
#
loop_
_entity.id
_entity.type
_entity.pdbx_description
1 polymer ?
#
loop_
_entity_poly.entity_id
_entity_poly.type
_entity_poly.pdbx_seq_one_letter_code
_entity_poly.pdbx_strand_id
1 'polypeptide(L)'
;MDQQPANNHQVLTKDTIQNALVHSAIPGVSALVPEQKFYVRADQKDDCLTLISELCSARWVQKNKRFGSSVIYNELLYCHRAGQYIPRREVRLAQKDSKKCGCQGALRIRIYNSVPDECEFEMLHNHTNHVCGSSEDVHT
;
A
#
# COMPACT_ATOMS: atom_id res chain seq x y z
N MET A 1 -10.67 -35.02 0.49
CA MET A 1 -9.37 -34.69 1.09
C MET A 1 -8.86 -33.48 0.33
N ASP A 2 -9.43 -32.33 0.66
CA ASP A 2 -9.15 -31.08 -0.04
C ASP A 2 -7.86 -30.51 0.51
N GLN A 3 -6.81 -30.54 -0.32
CA GLN A 3 -5.57 -29.84 -0.03
C GLN A 3 -5.86 -28.34 -0.14
N GLN A 4 -5.96 -27.67 1.01
CA GLN A 4 -5.76 -26.22 1.10
C GLN A 4 -4.41 -25.89 0.45
N PRO A 5 -4.34 -24.91 -0.47
CA PRO A 5 -3.06 -24.50 -1.01
C PRO A 5 -2.22 -23.98 0.16
N ALA A 6 -1.03 -24.55 0.33
CA ALA A 6 -0.03 -24.11 1.28
C ALA A 6 0.22 -22.62 1.03
N ASN A 7 -0.39 -21.77 1.84
CA ASN A 7 -0.10 -20.35 1.84
C ASN A 7 1.30 -20.23 2.41
N ASN A 8 2.31 -20.19 1.54
CA ASN A 8 3.69 -19.93 1.95
C ASN A 8 3.68 -18.60 2.70
N HIS A 9 3.74 -18.69 4.02
CA HIS A 9 3.85 -17.55 4.92
C HIS A 9 5.25 -16.94 4.73
N GLN A 10 5.43 -16.24 3.61
CA GLN A 10 6.67 -15.59 3.26
C GLN A 10 6.64 -14.18 3.82
N VAL A 11 7.57 -13.92 4.75
CA VAL A 11 7.82 -12.57 5.25
C VAL A 11 8.71 -11.86 4.25
N LEU A 12 8.17 -10.80 3.66
CA LEU A 12 8.83 -9.97 2.67
C LEU A 12 9.66 -8.87 3.34
N THR A 13 10.61 -8.37 2.58
CA THR A 13 11.51 -7.28 2.92
C THR A 13 11.33 -6.16 1.91
N LYS A 14 11.96 -5.01 2.17
CA LYS A 14 12.04 -3.90 1.20
C LYS A 14 12.47 -4.36 -0.21
N ASP A 15 13.40 -5.31 -0.30
CA ASP A 15 13.95 -5.77 -1.58
C ASP A 15 13.03 -6.75 -2.33
N THR A 16 12.10 -7.40 -1.61
CA THR A 16 11.25 -8.47 -2.16
C THR A 16 9.79 -8.09 -2.25
N ILE A 17 9.37 -6.97 -1.65
CA ILE A 17 7.97 -6.52 -1.60
C ILE A 17 7.37 -6.29 -2.98
N GLN A 18 8.19 -5.93 -3.98
CA GLN A 18 7.75 -5.78 -5.37
C GLN A 18 7.13 -7.07 -5.93
N ASN A 19 7.54 -8.24 -5.44
CA ASN A 19 7.02 -9.54 -5.89
C ASN A 19 5.57 -9.77 -5.42
N ALA A 20 5.10 -9.03 -4.41
CA ALA A 20 3.72 -9.09 -3.95
C ALA A 20 2.78 -8.20 -4.79
N LEU A 21 3.33 -7.35 -5.67
CA LEU A 21 2.55 -6.44 -6.50
C LEU A 21 2.35 -7.01 -7.90
N VAL A 22 1.25 -6.62 -8.54
CA VAL A 22 0.94 -6.96 -9.94
C VAL A 22 1.03 -5.74 -10.83
N HIS A 23 1.13 -5.93 -12.14
CA HIS A 23 1.02 -4.81 -13.09
C HIS A 23 -0.40 -4.23 -13.06
N SER A 24 -0.49 -2.90 -12.98
CA SER A 24 -1.77 -2.21 -13.11
C SER A 24 -2.11 -1.96 -14.60
N ALA A 25 -3.31 -1.48 -14.87
CA ALA A 25 -3.69 -0.98 -16.19
C ALA A 25 -2.90 0.29 -16.60
N ILE A 26 -2.21 0.94 -15.67
CA ILE A 26 -1.39 2.12 -15.92
C ILE A 26 0.07 1.67 -16.17
N PRO A 27 0.67 1.98 -17.33
CA PRO A 27 2.04 1.59 -17.64
C PRO A 27 3.05 2.05 -16.59
N GLY A 28 3.86 1.11 -16.09
CA GLY A 28 4.91 1.37 -15.08
C GLY A 28 4.41 1.50 -13.64
N VAL A 29 3.09 1.46 -13.41
CA VAL A 29 2.49 1.48 -12.08
C VAL A 29 2.09 0.07 -11.69
N SER A 30 2.48 -0.31 -10.48
CA SER A 30 2.09 -1.57 -9.86
C SER A 30 0.78 -1.41 -9.09
N ALA A 31 0.13 -2.52 -8.76
CA ALA A 31 -1.07 -2.53 -7.95
C ALA A 31 -1.02 -3.65 -6.91
N LEU A 32 -1.62 -3.37 -5.75
CA LEU A 32 -1.96 -4.39 -4.77
C LEU A 32 -3.24 -5.11 -5.22
N VAL A 33 -3.26 -6.45 -5.12
CA VAL A 33 -4.47 -7.23 -5.40
C VAL A 33 -5.41 -7.14 -4.20
N PRO A 34 -6.72 -6.91 -4.39
CA PRO A 34 -7.70 -6.92 -3.32
C PRO A 34 -7.71 -8.25 -2.57
N GLU A 35 -7.97 -8.19 -1.26
CA GLU A 35 -8.04 -9.33 -0.35
C GLU A 35 -6.73 -10.13 -0.24
N GLN A 36 -5.67 -9.71 -0.94
CA GLN A 36 -4.34 -10.26 -0.79
C GLN A 36 -3.75 -9.78 0.53
N LYS A 37 -3.26 -10.77 1.29
CA LYS A 37 -2.47 -10.57 2.49
C LYS A 37 -1.04 -10.95 2.20
N PHE A 38 -0.11 -10.16 2.69
CA PHE A 38 1.29 -10.50 2.74
C PHE A 38 1.89 -9.97 4.02
N TYR A 39 3.00 -10.57 4.41
CA TYR A 39 3.67 -10.25 5.66
C TYR A 39 4.98 -9.55 5.31
N VAL A 40 5.33 -8.51 6.05
CA VAL A 40 6.62 -7.84 5.98
C VAL A 40 7.26 -7.86 7.36
N ARG A 41 8.58 -7.70 7.44
CA ARG A 41 9.21 -7.53 8.74
C ARG A 41 8.72 -6.24 9.41
N ALA A 42 8.39 -6.31 10.70
CA ALA A 42 7.87 -5.16 11.44
C ALA A 42 8.87 -3.99 11.49
N ASP A 43 10.17 -4.28 11.58
CA ASP A 43 11.26 -3.29 11.54
C ASP A 43 11.40 -2.58 10.17
N GLN A 44 10.87 -3.17 9.10
CA GLN A 44 10.89 -2.61 7.75
C GLN A 44 9.52 -2.12 7.26
N LYS A 45 8.51 -2.07 8.13
CA LYS A 45 7.14 -1.70 7.79
C LYS A 45 7.05 -0.36 7.05
N ASP A 46 7.69 0.69 7.56
CA ASP A 46 7.63 2.04 6.98
C ASP A 46 8.39 2.13 5.64
N ASP A 47 9.51 1.43 5.51
CA ASP A 47 10.26 1.31 4.26
C ASP A 47 9.46 0.58 3.18
N CYS A 48 8.81 -0.54 3.54
CA CYS A 48 7.94 -1.29 2.64
C CYS A 48 6.73 -0.45 2.22
N LEU A 49 6.11 0.27 3.15
CA LEU A 49 4.99 1.17 2.84
C LEU A 49 5.43 2.30 1.90
N THR A 50 6.62 2.87 2.09
CA THR A 50 7.18 3.90 1.20
C THR A 50 7.36 3.34 -0.21
N LEU A 51 7.97 2.17 -0.36
CA LEU A 51 8.16 1.55 -1.66
C LEU A 51 6.84 1.18 -2.34
N ILE A 52 5.87 0.65 -1.60
CA ILE A 52 4.51 0.40 -2.12
C ILE A 52 3.87 1.70 -2.62
N SER A 53 4.00 2.78 -1.85
CA SER A 53 3.51 4.12 -2.25
C SER A 53 4.13 4.57 -3.57
N GLU A 54 5.43 4.35 -3.72
CA GLU A 54 6.17 4.72 -4.92
C GLU A 54 5.79 3.90 -6.14
N LEU A 55 5.71 2.57 -5.99
CA LEU A 55 5.39 1.61 -7.06
C LEU A 55 3.93 1.70 -7.48
N CYS A 56 3.02 1.94 -6.54
CA CYS A 56 1.59 2.07 -6.82
C CYS A 56 1.18 3.48 -7.20
N SER A 57 2.11 4.45 -7.24
CA SER A 57 1.79 5.87 -7.38
C SER A 57 0.61 6.25 -6.47
N ALA A 58 0.70 5.84 -5.20
CA ALA A 58 -0.34 6.02 -4.21
C ALA A 58 0.21 6.81 -3.03
N ARG A 59 -0.55 7.81 -2.56
CA ARG A 59 -0.30 8.43 -1.27
C ARG A 59 -1.25 7.80 -0.27
N TRP A 60 -0.73 7.31 0.84
CA TRP A 60 -1.57 6.70 1.86
C TRP A 60 -1.86 7.71 2.97
N VAL A 61 -3.13 7.97 3.23
CA VAL A 61 -3.55 8.85 4.32
C VAL A 61 -4.11 8.01 5.44
N GLN A 62 -3.49 8.15 6.62
CA GLN A 62 -3.94 7.52 7.84
C GLN A 62 -5.31 8.04 8.24
N LYS A 63 -6.22 7.13 8.57
CA LYS A 63 -7.54 7.49 9.09
C LYS A 63 -7.78 7.05 10.52
N ASN A 64 -7.33 5.86 10.91
CA ASN A 64 -7.61 5.32 12.23
C ASN A 64 -6.45 4.47 12.74
N LYS A 65 -6.12 4.63 14.03
CA LYS A 65 -5.37 3.63 14.81
C LYS A 65 -6.34 2.99 15.77
N ARG A 66 -6.46 1.67 15.74
CA ARG A 66 -7.25 0.91 16.72
C ARG A 66 -6.35 -0.12 17.35
N PHE A 67 -6.52 -0.39 18.62
CA PHE A 67 -5.77 -1.41 19.36
C PHE A 67 -6.77 -2.43 19.88
N GLY A 68 -6.45 -3.71 19.73
CA GLY A 68 -7.25 -4.83 20.23
C GLY A 68 -6.42 -5.68 21.18
N SER A 69 -7.04 -6.52 22.01
CA SER A 69 -6.30 -7.37 22.96
C SER A 69 -5.26 -8.29 22.31
N SER A 70 -5.48 -8.68 21.05
CA SER A 70 -4.55 -9.52 20.26
C SER A 70 -3.67 -8.74 19.28
N VAL A 71 -3.84 -7.43 19.15
CA VAL A 71 -3.23 -6.60 18.10
C VAL A 71 -2.61 -5.35 18.70
N ILE A 72 -1.28 -5.27 18.65
CA ILE A 72 -0.50 -4.13 19.19
C ILE A 72 -0.42 -2.97 18.23
N TYR A 73 -0.64 -3.22 16.94
CA TYR A 73 -0.69 -2.19 15.93
C TYR A 73 -1.79 -2.52 14.93
N ASN A 74 -2.71 -1.58 14.70
CA ASN A 74 -3.65 -1.68 13.59
C ASN A 74 -3.93 -0.30 13.03
N GLU A 75 -3.59 -0.14 11.76
CA GLU A 75 -3.70 1.10 11.03
C GLU A 75 -4.47 0.86 9.74
N LEU A 76 -5.43 1.75 9.48
CA LEU A 76 -6.17 1.78 8.22
C LEU A 76 -5.76 3.03 7.44
N LEU A 77 -5.19 2.77 6.27
CA LEU A 77 -4.72 3.76 5.32
C LEU A 77 -5.64 3.77 4.10
N TYR A 78 -6.05 4.96 3.67
CA TYR A 78 -6.80 5.12 2.42
C TYR A 78 -5.91 5.70 1.36
N CYS A 79 -6.08 5.22 0.12
CA CYS A 79 -5.45 5.79 -1.03
C CYS A 79 -5.99 7.22 -1.23
N HIS A 80 -5.09 8.16 -1.00
CA HIS A 80 -5.17 9.53 -1.44
C HIS A 80 -4.35 9.61 -2.74
N ARG A 81 -4.77 10.46 -3.68
CA ARG A 81 -4.15 10.57 -5.00
C ARG A 81 -2.65 10.79 -4.84
N ALA A 82 -1.77 9.99 -5.47
CA ALA A 82 -0.40 10.46 -5.67
C ALA A 82 -0.35 11.30 -6.94
N GLY A 83 0.51 12.31 -6.93
CA GLY A 83 0.86 13.10 -8.10
C GLY A 83 1.43 12.24 -9.23
N GLN A 84 1.77 12.88 -10.36
CA GLN A 84 2.21 12.22 -11.59
C GLN A 84 3.15 11.02 -11.39
N TYR A 85 2.79 9.86 -11.94
CA TYR A 85 3.80 8.85 -12.29
C TYR A 85 4.49 9.31 -13.58
N ILE A 86 5.67 9.91 -13.44
CA ILE A 86 6.63 10.06 -14.54
C ILE A 86 7.82 9.16 -14.18
N PRO A 87 8.10 8.10 -14.93
CA PRO A 87 9.15 7.13 -14.59
C PRO A 87 10.59 7.70 -14.51
N ARG A 88 10.80 9.00 -14.80
CA ARG A 88 12.11 9.65 -14.94
C ARG A 88 12.17 11.09 -14.38
N ARG A 89 11.63 11.38 -13.19
CA ARG A 89 11.87 12.67 -12.53
C ARG A 89 12.60 12.51 -11.21
N GLU A 90 13.63 13.35 -11.00
CA GLU A 90 14.41 13.46 -9.76
C GLU A 90 13.58 14.03 -8.59
N VAL A 91 12.49 14.76 -8.88
CA VAL A 91 11.62 15.37 -7.86
C VAL A 91 10.16 15.01 -8.14
N ARG A 92 9.54 14.28 -7.20
CA ARG A 92 8.09 14.02 -7.18
C ARG A 92 7.40 15.17 -6.43
N LEU A 93 6.68 16.03 -7.15
CA LEU A 93 5.95 17.16 -6.54
C LEU A 93 4.66 16.65 -5.87
N ALA A 94 4.49 16.94 -4.58
CA ALA A 94 3.29 16.58 -3.82
C ALA A 94 2.12 17.52 -4.16
N GLN A 95 0.93 16.96 -4.46
CA GLN A 95 -0.31 17.73 -4.66
C GLN A 95 -0.92 18.19 -3.33
N LYS A 96 -1.74 19.27 -3.39
CA LYS A 96 -2.55 19.76 -2.26
C LYS A 96 -3.46 18.67 -1.68
N ASP A 97 -3.50 18.56 -0.36
CA ASP A 97 -4.22 17.53 0.40
C ASP A 97 -5.76 17.54 0.20
N SER A 98 -6.32 18.61 -0.38
CA SER A 98 -7.77 18.90 -0.38
C SER A 98 -8.59 18.26 -1.51
N LYS A 99 -7.99 17.68 -2.57
CA LYS A 99 -8.74 17.03 -3.65
C LYS A 99 -8.77 15.50 -3.51
N LYS A 100 -9.93 14.94 -3.16
CA LYS A 100 -10.16 13.48 -3.17
C LYS A 100 -10.32 12.99 -4.61
N CYS A 101 -9.60 11.95 -5.03
CA CYS A 101 -9.69 11.35 -6.37
C CYS A 101 -10.79 10.29 -6.53
N GLY A 102 -11.58 10.02 -5.48
CA GLY A 102 -12.61 8.98 -5.51
C GLY A 102 -12.08 7.54 -5.47
N CYS A 103 -10.75 7.35 -5.37
CA CYS A 103 -10.15 6.04 -5.17
C CYS A 103 -10.63 5.42 -3.85
N GLN A 104 -11.09 4.17 -3.91
CA GLN A 104 -11.55 3.42 -2.75
C GLN A 104 -10.46 2.55 -2.12
N GLY A 105 -9.25 2.55 -2.69
CA GLY A 105 -8.13 1.74 -2.22
C GLY A 105 -7.89 1.93 -0.73
N ALA A 106 -7.87 0.83 0.01
CA ALA A 106 -7.72 0.85 1.46
C ALA A 106 -6.77 -0.25 1.90
N LEU A 107 -5.65 0.13 2.51
CA LEU A 107 -4.61 -0.75 3.01
C LEU A 107 -4.72 -0.83 4.54
N ARG A 108 -4.88 -2.05 5.05
CA ARG A 108 -4.85 -2.34 6.48
C ARG A 108 -3.48 -2.92 6.83
N ILE A 109 -2.90 -2.38 7.90
CA ILE A 109 -1.60 -2.79 8.42
C ILE A 109 -1.80 -3.27 9.86
N ARG A 110 -1.39 -4.50 10.19
CA ARG A 110 -1.55 -5.10 11.52
C ARG A 110 -0.26 -5.72 12.05
N ILE A 111 -0.04 -5.62 13.36
CA ILE A 111 0.99 -6.37 14.08
C ILE A 111 0.32 -7.06 15.27
N TYR A 112 0.48 -8.38 15.35
CA TYR A 112 -0.17 -9.20 16.37
C TYR A 112 0.74 -9.42 17.57
N ASN A 113 0.15 -9.57 18.76
CA ASN A 113 0.89 -9.92 19.98
C ASN A 113 1.66 -11.25 19.87
N SER A 114 1.11 -12.20 19.12
CA SER A 114 1.69 -13.54 18.95
C SER A 114 2.93 -13.56 18.07
N VAL A 115 3.08 -12.58 17.17
CA VAL A 115 4.19 -12.49 16.20
C VAL A 115 4.54 -11.01 16.01
N PRO A 116 5.21 -10.38 17.00
CA PRO A 116 5.47 -8.94 16.97
C PRO A 116 6.51 -8.52 15.92
N ASP A 117 7.33 -9.46 15.43
CA ASP A 117 8.37 -9.22 14.43
C ASP A 117 7.82 -9.16 13.00
N GLU A 118 6.54 -9.48 12.80
CA GLU A 118 5.88 -9.49 11.51
C GLU A 118 4.73 -8.50 11.46
N CYS A 119 4.60 -7.86 10.30
CA CYS A 119 3.55 -6.93 10.00
C CYS A 119 2.73 -7.42 8.82
N GLU A 120 1.45 -7.64 9.04
CA GLU A 120 0.50 -8.02 8.00
C GLU A 120 0.03 -6.78 7.25
N PHE A 121 0.15 -6.82 5.94
CA PHE A 121 -0.42 -5.86 5.01
C PHE A 121 -1.57 -6.55 4.27
N GLU A 122 -2.71 -5.88 4.22
CA GLU A 122 -3.91 -6.40 3.59
C GLU A 122 -4.64 -5.30 2.82
N MET A 123 -4.83 -5.53 1.52
CA MET A 123 -5.61 -4.61 0.69
C MET A 123 -7.10 -4.95 0.81
N LEU A 124 -7.88 -4.07 1.43
CA LEU A 124 -9.31 -4.30 1.66
C LEU A 124 -10.17 -4.00 0.43
N HIS A 125 -9.74 -3.02 -0.36
CA HIS A 125 -10.46 -2.55 -1.53
C HIS A 125 -9.46 -2.26 -2.64
N ASN A 126 -9.80 -2.57 -3.89
CA ASN A 126 -8.97 -2.21 -5.03
C ASN A 126 -8.85 -0.69 -5.20
N HIS A 127 -7.85 -0.32 -6.00
CA HIS A 127 -7.70 1.00 -6.59
C HIS A 127 -8.74 1.30 -7.69
N THR A 128 -10.03 1.00 -7.48
CA THR A 128 -11.09 1.40 -8.42
C THR A 128 -11.12 2.91 -8.55
N ASN A 129 -11.12 3.42 -9.79
CA ASN A 129 -11.03 4.85 -10.13
C ASN A 129 -9.76 5.54 -9.63
N HIS A 130 -8.67 4.80 -9.43
CA HIS A 130 -7.39 5.43 -9.14
C HIS A 130 -6.88 6.18 -10.37
N VAL A 131 -6.63 7.47 -10.18
CA VAL A 131 -6.11 8.36 -11.22
C VAL A 131 -4.81 8.95 -10.69
N CYS A 132 -3.68 8.61 -11.30
CA CYS A 132 -2.42 9.30 -11.05
C CYS A 132 -2.60 10.81 -11.34
N GLY A 133 -1.97 11.69 -10.55
CA GLY A 133 -2.03 13.14 -10.81
C GLY A 133 -1.55 13.51 -12.22
N SER A 134 -2.04 14.63 -12.78
CA SER A 134 -1.53 15.20 -14.04
C SER A 134 -0.65 16.45 -13.79
N SER A 135 0.07 16.93 -14.81
CA SER A 135 0.89 18.15 -14.71
C SER A 135 0.05 19.41 -14.54
N GLU A 136 -1.20 19.41 -14.99
CA GLU A 136 -2.12 20.54 -14.90
C GLU A 136 -2.67 20.72 -13.48
N ASP A 137 -2.59 19.67 -12.64
CA ASP A 137 -2.95 19.76 -11.23
C ASP A 137 -1.84 20.42 -10.38
N VAL A 138 -0.70 20.77 -10.99
CA VAL A 138 0.42 21.49 -10.37
C VAL A 138 0.17 22.99 -10.53
N HIS A 139 -0.17 23.67 -9.44
CA HIS A 139 -0.04 25.13 -9.36
C HIS A 139 1.28 25.43 -8.65
N THR A 140 2.17 26.12 -9.36
CA THR A 140 3.36 26.79 -8.84
C THR A 140 3.00 27.85 -7.80
#